data_AF-A0A509C7E5-F1
#
_entry.id   AF-A0A509C7E5-F1
#
_cell.length_a   1.000
_cell.length_b   1.000
_cell.length_c   1.000
_cell.angle_alpha   90.00
_cell.angle_beta   90.00
_cell.angle_gamma   90.00
#
_symmetry.space_group_name_H-M   'P 1'
#
loop_
_entity.id
_entity.type
_entity.pdbx_description
1 polymer ?
#
loop_
_entity_poly.entity_id
_entity_poly.type
_entity_poly.pdbx_seq_one_letter_code
_entity_poly.pdbx_strand_id
1 'polypeptide(L)'
;MKNYKVITPLFQHTNMTLAMMKAVARCSVKAVRNMITAIQEQTGPPQNPVDWSEPDKWIKERLSGEDASIAWQIWNMDNYILNPRHSYGCYMFINNPLFDLMQTAEDGGWYPSEQGRLLMDHDEATLHKLGDIEGMLHATGVTGWP
;
A
#
# COMPACT_ATOMS: atom_id res chain seq x y z
N MET A 1 -33.64 17.52 0.28
CA MET A 1 -32.32 17.76 -0.33
C MET A 1 -31.43 16.59 0.06
N LYS A 2 -30.86 15.85 -0.91
CA LYS A 2 -29.82 14.87 -0.58
C LYS A 2 -28.58 15.67 -0.16
N ASN A 3 -28.12 15.48 1.07
CA ASN A 3 -26.85 16.04 1.52
C ASN A 3 -25.74 15.25 0.82
N TYR A 4 -25.26 15.77 -0.30
CA TYR A 4 -24.03 15.26 -0.91
C TYR A 4 -22.88 15.73 -0.04
N LYS A 5 -22.45 14.88 0.89
CA LYS A 5 -21.17 15.04 1.55
C LYS A 5 -20.13 14.69 0.48
N VAL A 6 -19.40 15.69 -0.02
CA VAL A 6 -18.22 15.43 -0.85
C VAL A 6 -17.19 14.80 0.08
N ILE A 7 -17.20 13.47 0.17
CA ILE A 7 -16.10 12.72 0.77
C ILE A 7 -15.07 12.61 -0.34
N THR A 8 -14.21 13.62 -0.46
CA THR A 8 -12.93 13.39 -1.13
C THR A 8 -12.22 12.38 -0.24
N PRO A 9 -12.00 11.12 -0.67
CA PRO A 9 -11.20 10.20 0.12
C PRO A 9 -9.84 10.87 0.30
N LEU A 10 -9.31 10.93 1.53
CA LEU A 10 -7.96 11.41 1.74
C LEU A 10 -6.93 10.40 1.22
N PHE A 11 -7.38 9.22 0.75
CA PHE A 11 -6.68 8.37 -0.18
C PHE A 11 -6.28 9.16 -1.44
N GLN A 12 -5.12 9.81 -1.38
CA GLN A 12 -4.52 10.41 -2.57
C GLN A 12 -4.22 9.35 -3.65
N HIS A 13 -4.33 8.04 -3.34
CA HIS A 13 -3.96 6.97 -4.26
C HIS A 13 -4.77 5.66 -4.10
N THR A 14 -6.10 5.67 -4.13
CA THR A 14 -6.90 4.41 -4.13
C THR A 14 -6.36 3.42 -5.17
N ASN A 15 -5.98 3.90 -6.36
CA ASN A 15 -5.41 3.05 -7.40
C ASN A 15 -4.04 2.44 -7.04
N MET A 16 -3.14 3.17 -6.36
CA MET A 16 -1.86 2.60 -5.90
C MET A 16 -2.07 1.60 -4.76
N THR A 17 -3.01 1.86 -3.86
CA THR A 17 -3.41 0.90 -2.83
C THR A 17 -3.97 -0.37 -3.44
N LEU A 18 -4.88 -0.26 -4.41
CA LEU A 18 -5.43 -1.41 -5.13
C LEU A 18 -4.32 -2.18 -5.87
N ALA A 19 -3.41 -1.47 -6.55
CA ALA A 19 -2.25 -2.07 -7.19
C ALA A 19 -1.36 -2.80 -6.17
N MET A 20 -1.10 -2.20 -5.00
CA MET A 20 -0.35 -2.83 -3.92
C MET A 20 -1.02 -4.12 -3.47
N MET A 21 -2.33 -4.10 -3.17
CA MET A 21 -3.08 -5.28 -2.72
C MET A 21 -3.04 -6.42 -3.75
N LYS A 22 -3.18 -6.09 -5.05
CA LYS A 22 -3.04 -7.08 -6.14
C LYS A 22 -1.63 -7.65 -6.22
N ALA A 23 -0.62 -6.78 -6.16
CA ALA A 23 0.78 -7.15 -6.34
C ALA A 23 1.28 -8.08 -5.23
N VAL A 24 0.92 -7.79 -3.97
CA VAL A 24 1.40 -8.55 -2.81
C VAL A 24 0.51 -9.73 -2.45
N ALA A 25 -0.56 -9.98 -3.22
CA ALA A 25 -1.38 -11.16 -3.03
C ALA A 25 -0.48 -12.41 -3.03
N ARG A 26 -0.72 -13.33 -2.08
CA ARG A 26 0.06 -14.58 -1.88
C ARG A 26 1.46 -14.37 -1.28
N CYS A 27 1.98 -13.14 -1.18
CA CYS A 27 3.19 -12.87 -0.43
C CYS A 27 2.91 -12.97 1.07
N SER A 28 3.89 -13.36 1.89
CA SER A 28 3.73 -13.23 3.35
C SER A 28 3.88 -11.76 3.77
N VAL A 29 3.15 -11.34 4.82
CA VAL A 29 3.29 -9.99 5.41
C VAL A 29 4.75 -9.69 5.77
N LYS A 30 5.46 -10.70 6.27
CA LYS A 30 6.89 -10.59 6.61
C LYS A 30 7.75 -10.28 5.39
N ALA A 31 7.55 -10.97 4.27
CA ALA A 31 8.32 -10.73 3.05
C ALA A 31 8.08 -9.33 2.48
N VAL A 32 6.82 -8.86 2.48
CA VAL A 32 6.49 -7.48 2.06
C VAL A 32 7.19 -6.47 2.97
N ARG A 33 7.17 -6.68 4.29
CA ARG A 33 7.85 -5.80 5.25
C ARG A 33 9.37 -5.81 5.07
N ASN A 34 9.97 -6.97 4.81
CA ASN A 34 11.40 -7.09 4.56
C ASN A 34 11.83 -6.27 3.34
N MET A 35 11.09 -6.39 2.24
CA MET A 35 11.33 -5.60 1.02
C MET A 35 11.26 -4.09 1.30
N ILE A 36 10.23 -3.65 2.05
CA ILE A 36 10.10 -2.23 2.45
C ILE A 36 11.31 -1.77 3.24
N THR A 37 11.74 -2.56 4.24
CA THR A 37 12.93 -2.28 5.05
C THR A 37 14.19 -2.21 4.19
N ALA A 38 14.39 -3.17 3.28
CA ALA A 38 15.54 -3.21 2.37
C ALA A 38 15.63 -1.96 1.47
N ILE A 39 14.50 -1.39 1.05
CA ILE A 39 14.47 -0.11 0.31
C ILE A 39 14.77 1.07 1.23
N GLN A 40 14.15 1.12 2.42
CA GLN A 40 14.30 2.23 3.36
C GLN A 40 15.75 2.41 3.83
N GLU A 41 16.44 1.31 4.12
CA GLU A 41 17.85 1.29 4.54
C GLU A 41 18.81 1.89 3.49
N GLN A 42 18.37 2.00 2.24
CA GLN A 42 19.17 2.50 1.13
C GLN A 42 18.82 3.95 0.73
N THR A 43 17.89 4.61 1.43
CA THR A 43 17.35 5.93 1.02
C THR A 43 18.37 7.09 1.11
N GLY A 44 19.45 6.89 1.87
CA GLY A 44 20.46 7.92 2.15
C GLY A 44 19.97 8.94 3.20
N PRO A 45 20.86 9.82 3.67
CA PRO A 45 20.49 10.86 4.63
C PRO A 45 19.62 11.93 3.97
N PRO A 46 18.76 12.65 4.73
CA PRO A 46 17.89 13.70 4.19
C PRO A 46 18.64 14.79 3.38
N GLN A 47 19.90 15.04 3.72
CA GLN A 47 20.74 16.05 3.08
C GLN A 47 21.29 15.60 1.71
N ASN A 48 21.26 14.29 1.42
CA ASN A 48 21.70 13.73 0.15
C ASN A 48 20.86 12.48 -0.18
N PRO A 49 19.58 12.67 -0.58
CA PRO A 49 18.70 11.56 -0.87
C PRO A 49 19.19 10.83 -2.12
N VAL A 50 19.13 9.49 -2.07
CA VAL A 50 19.34 8.66 -3.25
C VAL A 50 18.23 8.93 -4.26
N ASP A 51 18.53 8.86 -5.55
CA ASP A 51 17.53 8.92 -6.61
C ASP A 51 16.84 7.57 -6.81
N TRP A 52 15.51 7.59 -6.88
CA TRP A 52 14.63 6.43 -7.02
C TRP A 52 13.62 6.58 -8.15
N SER A 53 13.84 7.55 -9.04
CA SER A 53 12.96 7.86 -10.16
C SER A 53 12.96 6.78 -11.26
N GLU A 54 13.96 5.88 -11.27
CA GLU A 54 14.09 4.81 -12.28
C GLU A 54 14.03 3.39 -11.68
N PRO A 55 12.83 2.86 -11.32
CA PRO A 55 12.68 1.52 -10.73
C PRO A 55 13.29 0.39 -11.54
N ASP A 56 13.20 0.44 -12.87
CA ASP A 56 13.77 -0.60 -13.72
C ASP A 56 15.28 -0.79 -13.52
N LYS A 57 15.99 0.31 -13.23
CA LYS A 57 17.43 0.29 -12.93
C LYS A 57 17.66 -0.11 -11.48
N TRP A 58 17.09 0.64 -10.55
CA TRP A 58 17.49 0.51 -9.15
C TRP A 58 17.00 -0.81 -8.53
N ILE A 59 15.86 -1.37 -8.95
CA ILE A 59 15.39 -2.67 -8.41
C ILE A 59 16.44 -3.75 -8.71
N LYS A 60 16.98 -3.77 -9.94
CA LYS A 60 18.00 -4.73 -10.36
C LYS A 60 19.35 -4.52 -9.66
N GLU A 61 19.71 -3.26 -9.41
CA GLU A 61 21.02 -2.91 -8.83
C GLU A 61 21.07 -3.02 -7.32
N ARG A 62 19.92 -2.81 -6.63
CA ARG A 62 19.85 -2.59 -5.18
C ARG A 62 19.15 -3.69 -4.41
N LEU A 63 18.28 -4.46 -5.07
CA LEU A 63 17.54 -5.53 -4.44
C LEU A 63 17.96 -6.88 -5.02
N SER A 64 17.75 -7.94 -4.25
CA SER A 64 17.99 -9.31 -4.69
C SER A 64 16.98 -10.27 -4.07
N GLY A 65 16.92 -11.51 -4.58
CA GLY A 65 16.07 -12.56 -4.03
C GLY A 65 14.59 -12.18 -4.01
N GLU A 66 13.92 -12.52 -2.90
CA GLU A 66 12.48 -12.30 -2.70
C GLU A 66 12.12 -10.80 -2.69
N ASP A 67 12.96 -9.94 -2.12
CA ASP A 67 12.72 -8.50 -2.06
C ASP A 67 12.66 -7.88 -3.46
N ALA A 68 13.59 -8.27 -4.35
CA ALA A 68 13.55 -7.85 -5.75
C ALA A 68 12.31 -8.39 -6.48
N SER A 69 11.93 -9.64 -6.23
CA SER A 69 10.74 -10.24 -6.83
C SER A 69 9.46 -9.48 -6.45
N ILE A 70 9.28 -9.16 -5.17
CA ILE A 70 8.10 -8.40 -4.70
C ILE A 70 8.14 -6.97 -5.25
N ALA A 71 9.30 -6.30 -5.24
CA ALA A 71 9.43 -4.96 -5.82
C ALA A 71 9.08 -4.94 -7.32
N TRP A 72 9.51 -5.95 -8.09
CA TRP A 72 9.12 -6.09 -9.49
C TRP A 72 7.62 -6.37 -9.67
N GLN A 73 7.00 -7.17 -8.80
CA GLN A 73 5.56 -7.40 -8.84
C GLN A 73 4.79 -6.10 -8.62
N ILE A 74 5.18 -5.31 -7.62
CA ILE A 74 4.59 -4.00 -7.33
C ILE A 74 4.79 -3.05 -8.51
N TRP A 75 6.02 -2.93 -9.02
CA TRP A 75 6.32 -2.01 -10.10
C TRP A 75 5.57 -2.35 -11.39
N ASN A 76 5.48 -3.62 -11.77
CA ASN A 76 4.76 -4.00 -12.99
C ASN A 76 3.22 -4.00 -12.84
N MET A 77 2.69 -3.82 -11.63
CA MET A 77 1.25 -3.88 -11.39
C MET A 77 0.55 -2.60 -11.88
N ASP A 78 -0.60 -2.79 -12.53
CA ASP A 78 -1.48 -1.72 -12.99
C ASP A 78 -0.73 -0.58 -13.72
N ASN A 79 0.12 -0.96 -14.68
CA ASN A 79 0.86 -0.03 -15.55
C ASN A 79 1.76 0.96 -14.78
N TYR A 80 2.60 0.43 -13.90
CA TYR A 80 3.66 1.20 -13.24
C TYR A 80 3.17 2.31 -12.32
N ILE A 81 1.94 2.18 -11.82
CA ILE A 81 1.31 3.21 -11.01
C ILE A 81 1.95 3.35 -9.63
N LEU A 82 2.55 2.28 -9.09
CA LEU A 82 3.19 2.28 -7.77
C LEU A 82 4.69 2.00 -7.89
N ASN A 83 5.49 3.06 -7.71
CA ASN A 83 6.92 2.90 -7.45
C ASN A 83 7.13 2.22 -6.08
N PRO A 84 7.84 1.08 -5.98
CA PRO A 84 7.96 0.35 -4.71
C PRO A 84 8.64 1.15 -3.58
N ARG A 85 9.34 2.25 -3.86
CA ARG A 85 9.80 3.21 -2.82
C ARG A 85 8.65 3.78 -1.98
N HIS A 86 7.46 3.91 -2.55
CA HIS A 86 6.28 4.44 -1.88
C HIS A 86 5.39 3.34 -1.28
N SER A 87 5.85 2.08 -1.30
CA SER A 87 5.09 0.93 -0.79
C SER A 87 4.80 1.01 0.70
N TYR A 88 5.63 1.70 1.51
CA TYR A 88 5.40 1.83 2.96
C TYR A 88 4.05 2.48 3.28
N GLY A 89 3.68 3.56 2.57
CA GLY A 89 2.39 4.23 2.79
C GLY A 89 1.21 3.32 2.48
N CYS A 90 1.28 2.59 1.35
CA CYS A 90 0.26 1.62 0.98
C CYS A 90 0.20 0.45 1.99
N TYR A 91 1.35 -0.07 2.41
CA TYR A 91 1.46 -1.15 3.40
C TYR A 91 0.81 -0.75 4.73
N MET A 92 1.11 0.44 5.26
CA MET A 92 0.53 0.92 6.51
C MET A 92 -1.00 0.97 6.43
N PHE A 93 -1.53 1.35 5.27
CA PHE A 93 -2.97 1.40 5.06
C PHE A 93 -3.61 0.00 4.99
N ILE A 94 -3.12 -0.88 4.11
CA ILE A 94 -3.72 -2.20 3.89
C ILE A 94 -3.49 -3.17 5.05
N ASN A 95 -2.47 -2.92 5.88
CA ASN A 95 -2.15 -3.69 7.08
C ASN A 95 -2.75 -3.08 8.37
N ASN A 96 -3.51 -1.99 8.28
CA ASN A 96 -4.15 -1.40 9.46
C ASN A 96 -5.46 -2.16 9.77
N PRO A 97 -5.58 -2.76 10.98
CA PRO A 97 -6.75 -3.55 11.36
C PRO A 97 -8.08 -2.79 11.32
N LEU A 98 -8.07 -1.46 11.42
CA LEU A 98 -9.31 -0.65 11.33
C LEU A 98 -9.93 -0.70 9.94
N PHE A 99 -9.11 -0.85 8.90
CA PHE A 99 -9.61 -0.95 7.52
C PHE A 99 -9.83 -2.40 7.08
N ASP A 100 -9.28 -3.40 7.78
CA ASP A 100 -9.49 -4.83 7.52
C ASP A 100 -9.46 -5.17 6.01
N LEU A 101 -8.41 -4.76 5.29
CA LEU A 101 -8.37 -4.89 3.83
C LEU A 101 -7.69 -6.17 3.36
N MET A 102 -6.77 -6.68 4.16
CA MET A 102 -5.97 -7.86 3.83
C MET A 102 -5.87 -8.77 5.04
N GLN A 103 -5.90 -10.08 4.81
CA GLN A 103 -5.87 -11.13 5.82
C GLN A 103 -4.84 -12.21 5.45
N THR A 104 -4.21 -12.80 6.46
CA THR A 104 -3.29 -13.94 6.25
C THR A 104 -4.11 -15.22 6.17
N ALA A 105 -3.95 -15.98 5.08
CA ALA A 105 -4.58 -17.28 4.90
C ALA A 105 -3.74 -18.42 5.52
N GLU A 106 -4.29 -19.63 5.56
CA GLU A 106 -3.64 -20.82 6.14
C GLU A 106 -2.31 -21.18 5.44
N ASP A 107 -2.16 -20.83 4.17
CA ASP A 107 -0.93 -21.01 3.39
C ASP A 107 0.16 -19.98 3.74
N GLY A 108 -0.12 -19.05 4.65
CA GLY A 108 0.77 -17.95 5.04
C GLY A 108 0.80 -16.78 4.05
N GLY A 109 0.04 -16.86 2.96
CA GLY A 109 -0.12 -15.79 2.00
C GLY A 109 -1.06 -14.70 2.50
N TRP A 110 -0.82 -13.47 2.05
CA TRP A 110 -1.62 -12.31 2.37
C TRP A 110 -2.60 -12.05 1.23
N TYR A 111 -3.90 -12.04 1.54
CA TYR A 111 -4.96 -11.97 0.54
C TYR A 111 -5.97 -10.89 0.91
N PRO A 112 -6.71 -10.32 -0.06
CA PRO A 112 -7.81 -9.43 0.24
C PRO A 112 -8.83 -10.11 1.17
N SER A 113 -9.23 -9.41 2.24
CA SER A 113 -10.36 -9.81 3.08
C SER A 113 -11.68 -9.66 2.31
N GLU A 114 -12.83 -9.90 2.96
CA GLU A 114 -14.13 -9.57 2.36
C GLU A 114 -14.24 -8.07 2.04
N GLN A 115 -13.88 -7.21 2.99
CA GLN A 115 -13.90 -5.76 2.78
C GLN A 115 -12.87 -5.31 1.74
N GLY A 116 -11.71 -5.95 1.69
CA GLY A 116 -10.70 -5.72 0.65
C GLY A 116 -11.21 -6.05 -0.75
N ARG A 117 -11.97 -7.14 -0.91
CA ARG A 117 -12.59 -7.50 -2.19
C ARG A 117 -13.66 -6.49 -2.60
N LEU A 118 -14.52 -6.06 -1.67
CA LEU A 118 -15.51 -5.00 -1.94
C LEU A 118 -14.86 -3.68 -2.36
N LEU A 119 -13.72 -3.32 -1.73
CA LEU A 119 -12.93 -2.16 -2.15
C LEU A 119 -12.39 -2.32 -3.58
N MET A 120 -11.88 -3.51 -3.94
CA MET A 120 -11.40 -3.82 -5.29
C MET A 120 -12.50 -3.76 -6.34
N ASP A 121 -13.73 -4.11 -5.96
CA ASP A 121 -14.91 -4.06 -6.82
C ASP A 121 -15.56 -2.66 -6.88
N HIS A 122 -14.93 -1.65 -6.25
CA HIS A 122 -15.42 -0.28 -6.16
C HIS A 122 -16.82 -0.16 -5.52
N ASP A 123 -17.12 -1.01 -4.53
CA ASP A 123 -18.38 -0.94 -3.79
C ASP A 123 -18.54 0.41 -3.06
N GLU A 124 -19.61 1.15 -3.38
CA GLU A 124 -19.85 2.50 -2.89
C GLU A 124 -19.99 2.56 -1.36
N ALA A 125 -20.67 1.58 -0.76
CA ALA A 125 -20.88 1.53 0.68
C ALA A 125 -19.56 1.32 1.43
N THR A 126 -18.71 0.43 0.89
CA THR A 126 -17.37 0.17 1.42
C THR A 126 -16.47 1.40 1.29
N LEU A 127 -16.46 2.08 0.14
CA LEU A 127 -15.71 3.33 -0.05
C LEU A 127 -16.13 4.40 0.98
N HIS A 128 -17.44 4.56 1.20
CA HIS A 128 -17.97 5.50 2.18
C HIS A 128 -17.52 5.15 3.60
N LYS A 129 -17.64 3.87 3.99
CA LYS A 129 -17.23 3.36 5.30
C LYS A 129 -15.75 3.60 5.56
N LEU A 130 -14.89 3.27 4.60
CA LEU A 130 -13.44 3.44 4.73
C LEU A 130 -13.06 4.93 4.84
N GLY A 131 -13.74 5.80 4.08
CA GLY A 131 -13.55 7.25 4.17
C GLY A 131 -13.95 7.83 5.54
N ASP A 132 -15.02 7.32 6.17
CA ASP A 132 -15.42 7.74 7.52
C ASP A 132 -14.39 7.30 8.59
N ILE A 133 -13.83 6.08 8.47
CA ILE A 133 -12.76 5.60 9.36
C ILE A 133 -11.52 6.48 9.23
N GLU A 134 -11.13 6.79 7.99
CA GLU A 134 -9.97 7.64 7.69
C GLU A 134 -10.15 9.05 8.27
N GLY A 135 -11.32 9.66 8.06
CA GLY A 135 -11.63 10.99 8.60
C GLY A 135 -11.59 11.04 10.13
N MET A 136 -12.04 9.97 10.80
CA MET A 136 -11.95 9.84 12.26
C MET A 136 -10.50 9.75 12.76
N LEU A 137 -9.66 8.96 12.08
CA LEU A 137 -8.24 8.84 12.44
C LEU A 137 -7.51 10.18 12.37
N HIS A 138 -7.80 10.98 11.34
CA HIS A 138 -7.25 12.32 11.19
C HIS A 138 -7.73 13.27 12.30
N ALA A 139 -9.03 13.28 12.58
CA ALA A 139 -9.62 14.16 13.59
C ALA A 139 -9.12 13.87 15.02
N THR A 140 -8.69 12.63 15.28
CA THR A 140 -8.24 12.19 16.60
C THR A 140 -6.72 12.30 16.81
N GLY A 141 -5.98 12.75 15.81
CA GLY A 141 -4.52 12.88 15.90
C GLY A 141 -3.78 11.54 16.04
N VAL A 142 -4.47 10.41 15.84
CA VAL A 142 -3.87 9.06 15.79
C VAL A 142 -2.98 8.89 14.55
N THR A 143 -2.98 9.90 13.68
CA THR A 143 -2.10 10.10 12.55
C THR A 143 -0.70 10.55 13.00
N GLY A 144 0.01 9.71 13.76
CA GLY A 144 1.47 9.79 13.86
C GLY A 144 2.07 9.33 12.54
N TRP A 145 1.99 10.16 11.50
CA TRP A 145 2.77 10.00 10.28
C TRP A 145 4.11 10.70 10.50
N PRO A 146 5.25 10.00 10.43
CA PRO A 146 6.52 10.66 10.19
C PRO A 146 6.56 11.31 8.80
#